data_AF-A0A7X2Z596-F1
#
_entry.id   AF-A0A7X2Z596-F1
#
_cell.length_a   1.000
_cell.length_b   1.000
_cell.length_c   1.000
_cell.angle_alpha   90.00
_cell.angle_beta   90.00
_cell.angle_gamma   90.00
#
_symmetry.space_group_name_H-M   'P 1'
#
loop_
_entity.id
_entity.type
_entity.pdbx_description
1 polymer ?
#
loop_
_entity_poly.entity_id
_entity_poly.type
_entity_poly.pdbx_seq_one_letter_code
_entity_poly.pdbx_strand_id
1 'polypeptide(L)'
;MQLTWLMISACILIGVLSLVYQRGAMRGLTYTRYFTKDAVFEGDTVEMVEVISNAKWLPLPWLRLESSIQTGLRFGDQANLDIYTGDIYQNHISLFYLRPYRRIKRHHQVMCARRGLFRLDSATLTTGDPLGLISRAHKFPLHLELLVYPQILALQELPLPNHSWIGELAVQRWIVEDPFLTSGIREYRPGDAMGSINWKATARTGTMQVHKRDYTADHRLVICLNLEDSDTMWRNINDPERIELGIRYAATVADQALRSGIETGFICNGHLIDGPRQSVRIGPSAAADQFELLLTTLARLVLDRTVSMPTLLEEVLSEEPVDTDYLLITCHQGEKLSKAADQLLRRGNGMEWMIIPEIEPVF
;
A
#
# COMPACT_ATOMS: atom_id res chain seq x y z
N MET A 1 40.06 12.12 60.09
CA MET A 1 38.83 11.70 60.79
C MET A 1 37.57 12.30 60.16
N GLN A 2 37.45 13.62 60.00
CA GLN A 2 36.24 14.21 59.38
C GLN A 2 36.06 13.82 57.89
N LEU A 3 37.15 13.78 57.11
CA LEU A 3 37.10 13.41 55.69
C LEU A 3 36.62 11.96 55.46
N THR A 4 37.08 11.02 56.29
CA THR A 4 36.70 9.60 56.17
C THR A 4 35.21 9.38 56.47
N TRP A 5 34.67 10.09 57.46
CA TRP A 5 33.24 10.06 57.75
C TRP A 5 32.39 10.69 56.64
N LEU A 6 32.87 11.79 56.03
CA LEU A 6 32.22 12.38 54.86
C LEU A 6 32.16 11.39 53.69
N MET A 7 33.27 10.71 53.37
CA MET A 7 33.29 9.72 52.29
C MET A 7 32.35 8.55 52.55
N ILE A 8 32.33 8.00 53.77
CA ILE A 8 31.41 6.91 54.14
C ILE A 8 29.95 7.36 54.01
N SER A 9 29.62 8.56 54.51
CA SER A 9 28.26 9.10 54.41
C SER A 9 27.82 9.35 52.96
N ALA A 10 28.73 9.83 52.10
CA ALA A 10 28.47 10.02 50.68
C ALA A 10 28.23 8.67 49.97
N CYS A 11 29.04 7.64 50.24
CA CYS A 11 28.84 6.30 49.69
C CYS A 11 27.49 5.69 50.12
N ILE A 12 27.10 5.85 51.38
CA ILE A 12 25.79 5.39 51.88
C ILE A 12 24.66 6.14 51.18
N LEU A 13 24.76 7.47 51.05
CA LEU A 13 23.76 8.28 50.36
C LEU A 13 23.59 7.86 48.90
N ILE A 14 24.70 7.65 48.19
CA ILE A 14 24.70 7.15 46.81
C ILE A 14 24.04 5.78 46.74
N GLY A 15 24.41 4.84 47.63
CA GLY A 15 23.82 3.51 47.67
C GLY A 15 22.31 3.53 47.92
N VAL A 16 21.84 4.35 48.86
CA VAL A 16 20.40 4.55 49.12
C VAL A 16 19.71 5.16 47.91
N LEU A 17 20.29 6.17 47.28
CA LEU A 17 19.76 6.81 46.08
C LEU A 17 19.59 5.79 44.94
N SER A 18 20.65 5.04 44.62
CA SER A 18 20.62 4.01 43.59
C SER A 18 19.56 2.94 43.87
N LEU A 19 19.37 2.54 45.14
CA LEU A 19 18.37 1.55 45.53
C LEU A 19 16.92 2.07 45.41
N VAL A 20 16.70 3.35 45.69
CA VAL A 20 15.40 4.04 45.46
C VAL A 20 15.09 4.06 43.96
N TYR A 21 16.05 4.44 43.11
CA TYR A 21 15.88 4.44 41.66
C TYR A 21 15.67 3.04 41.10
N GLN A 22 16.43 2.05 41.57
CA GLN A 22 16.32 0.65 41.11
C GLN A 22 14.90 0.08 41.28
N ARG A 23 14.18 0.46 42.35
CA ARG A 23 12.82 -0.01 42.65
C ARG A 23 11.73 0.93 42.14
N GLY A 24 12.00 2.24 42.09
CA GLY A 24 11.01 3.28 41.83
C GLY A 24 11.02 3.86 40.42
N ALA A 25 12.13 3.78 39.68
CA ALA A 25 12.29 4.53 38.42
C ALA A 25 11.27 4.15 37.34
N MET A 26 10.91 2.86 37.23
CA MET A 26 9.93 2.39 36.24
C MET A 26 8.47 2.43 36.74
N ARG A 27 8.25 2.56 38.06
CA ARG A 27 6.89 2.56 38.61
C ARG A 27 6.16 3.83 38.18
N GLY A 28 4.88 3.70 37.83
CA GLY A 28 4.03 4.83 37.42
C GLY A 28 4.52 5.55 36.16
N LEU A 29 5.39 4.93 35.36
CA LEU A 29 5.78 5.43 34.04
C LEU A 29 4.82 4.83 33.01
N THR A 30 4.12 5.68 32.26
CA THR A 30 3.28 5.24 31.15
C THR A 30 3.80 5.80 29.85
N TYR A 31 3.69 5.00 28.80
CA TYR A 31 4.15 5.35 27.48
C TYR A 31 3.10 4.92 26.46
N THR A 32 2.72 5.87 25.60
CA THR A 32 1.78 5.62 24.51
C THR A 32 2.27 6.35 23.27
N ARG A 33 2.12 5.72 22.11
CA ARG A 33 2.44 6.29 20.81
C ARG A 33 1.29 5.99 19.87
N TYR A 34 1.00 6.89 18.93
CA TYR A 34 -0.02 6.67 17.88
C TYR A 34 0.30 7.52 16.65
N PHE A 35 -0.19 7.09 15.49
CA PHE A 35 -0.23 7.93 14.29
C PHE A 35 -1.53 8.72 14.25
N THR A 36 -1.49 9.91 13.68
CA THR A 36 -2.70 10.75 13.54
C THR A 36 -3.67 10.21 12.49
N LYS A 37 -3.18 9.35 11.58
CA LYS A 37 -3.95 8.64 10.57
C LYS A 37 -3.49 7.18 10.54
N ASP A 38 -4.41 6.27 10.25
CA ASP A 38 -4.12 4.83 10.13
C ASP A 38 -3.65 4.45 8.72
N ALA A 39 -4.00 5.26 7.71
CA ALA A 39 -3.56 5.09 6.33
C ALA A 39 -3.21 6.43 5.65
N VAL A 40 -2.17 6.41 4.81
CA VAL A 40 -1.67 7.54 4.01
C VAL A 40 -1.10 7.06 2.67
N PHE A 41 -0.84 7.96 1.73
CA PHE A 41 -0.18 7.59 0.47
C PHE A 41 1.35 7.69 0.61
N GLU A 42 2.06 6.92 -0.20
CA GLU A 42 3.49 7.08 -0.41
C GLU A 42 3.80 8.51 -0.85
N GLY A 43 4.83 9.10 -0.23
CA GLY A 43 5.20 10.51 -0.37
C GLY A 43 4.53 11.44 0.65
N ASP A 44 3.44 11.02 1.28
CA ASP A 44 2.78 11.83 2.31
C ASP A 44 3.62 11.92 3.59
N THR A 45 3.33 12.96 4.37
CA THR A 45 3.82 13.09 5.74
C THR A 45 2.69 12.85 6.74
N VAL A 46 2.94 11.99 7.72
CA VAL A 46 2.04 11.71 8.85
C VAL A 46 2.65 12.17 10.15
N GLU A 47 1.82 12.67 11.05
CA GLU A 47 2.25 13.02 12.40
C GLU A 47 2.15 11.79 13.32
N MET A 48 3.30 11.39 13.88
CA MET A 48 3.42 10.40 14.94
C MET A 48 3.51 11.12 16.28
N VAL A 49 2.56 10.83 17.16
CA VAL A 49 2.48 11.44 18.48
C VAL A 49 2.96 10.47 19.55
N GLU A 50 3.89 10.95 20.35
CA GLU A 50 4.44 10.24 21.49
C GLU A 50 4.03 10.92 22.79
N VAL A 51 3.63 10.12 23.78
CA VAL A 51 3.26 10.59 25.10
C VAL A 51 3.97 9.75 26.16
N ILE A 52 4.76 10.42 26.99
CA ILE A 52 5.42 9.84 28.16
C ILE A 52 4.87 10.53 29.40
N SER A 53 4.45 9.79 30.42
CA SER A 53 3.95 10.36 31.68
C SER A 53 4.62 9.73 32.89
N ASN A 54 5.11 10.57 33.79
CA ASN A 54 5.70 10.17 35.06
C ASN A 54 4.73 10.45 36.21
N ALA A 55 3.90 9.48 36.57
CA ALA A 55 2.90 9.58 37.64
C ALA A 55 3.47 9.29 39.04
N LYS A 56 4.72 9.67 39.30
CA LYS A 56 5.38 9.50 40.60
C LYS A 56 6.19 10.73 40.98
N TRP A 57 6.52 10.80 42.27
CA TRP A 57 7.32 11.87 42.86
C TRP A 57 8.80 11.81 42.44
N LEU A 58 9.32 10.64 42.06
CA LEU A 58 10.71 10.46 41.70
C LEU A 58 10.97 11.07 40.30
N PRO A 59 11.85 12.07 40.17
CA PRO A 59 12.27 12.56 38.86
C PRO A 59 13.09 11.50 38.13
N LEU A 60 13.10 11.53 36.81
CA LEU A 60 13.97 10.70 35.99
C LEU A 60 15.06 11.61 35.42
N PRO A 61 16.31 11.55 35.96
CA PRO A 61 17.42 12.43 35.56
C PRO A 61 17.75 12.25 34.08
N TRP A 62 17.61 11.03 33.59
CA TRP A 62 17.72 10.66 32.20
C TRP A 62 16.74 9.53 31.91
N LEU A 63 16.12 9.57 30.73
CA LEU A 63 15.20 8.59 30.21
C LEU A 63 15.56 8.40 28.75
N ARG A 64 16.12 7.23 28.43
CA ARG A 64 16.47 6.82 27.09
C ARG A 64 15.32 6.00 26.51
N LEU A 65 14.76 6.46 25.41
CA LEU A 65 13.77 5.75 24.64
C LEU A 65 14.44 5.18 23.40
N GLU A 66 14.24 3.89 23.17
CA GLU A 66 14.70 3.19 21.98
C GLU A 66 13.51 2.55 21.28
N SER A 67 13.38 2.80 19.98
CA SER A 67 12.37 2.18 19.13
C SER A 67 13.03 1.76 17.83
N SER A 68 12.80 0.52 17.41
CA SER A 68 13.12 0.09 16.05
C SER A 68 11.98 0.49 15.13
N ILE A 69 12.29 1.11 14.00
CA ILE A 69 11.30 1.58 13.02
C ILE A 69 11.77 1.13 11.63
N GLN A 70 10.87 0.65 10.78
CA GLN A 70 11.25 0.16 9.46
C GLN A 70 11.71 1.30 8.54
N THR A 71 12.68 1.03 7.65
CA THR A 71 13.38 2.02 6.82
C THR A 71 12.50 2.81 5.83
N GLY A 72 11.29 2.33 5.52
CA GLY A 72 10.33 3.05 4.66
C GLY A 72 9.68 4.28 5.31
N LEU A 73 9.82 4.47 6.63
CA LEU A 73 9.40 5.67 7.34
C LEU A 73 10.62 6.54 7.65
N ARG A 74 10.67 7.75 7.07
CA ARG A 74 11.75 8.70 7.28
C ARG A 74 11.32 9.76 8.29
N PHE A 75 12.03 9.86 9.39
CA PHE A 75 11.84 10.96 10.34
C PHE A 75 12.48 12.22 9.77
N GLY A 76 11.80 13.36 9.91
CA GLY A 76 12.40 14.65 9.59
C GLY A 76 13.70 14.88 10.37
N ASP A 77 14.58 15.69 9.81
CA ASP A 77 15.88 16.05 10.40
C ASP A 77 15.66 16.75 11.75
N GLN A 78 15.73 16.00 12.85
CA GLN A 78 15.59 16.55 14.20
C GLN A 78 16.93 16.43 14.92
N ALA A 79 17.40 17.56 15.44
CA ALA A 79 18.71 17.79 16.05
C ALA A 79 19.04 16.97 17.34
N ASN A 80 18.32 15.89 17.62
CA ASN A 80 18.52 15.00 18.77
C ASN A 80 18.26 13.52 18.42
N LEU A 81 18.41 13.14 17.15
CA LEU A 81 18.19 11.78 16.67
C LEU A 81 19.51 11.18 16.18
N ASP A 82 20.01 10.17 16.89
CA ASP A 82 21.03 9.28 16.34
C ASP A 82 20.32 8.20 15.53
N ILE A 83 20.33 8.35 14.20
CA ILE A 83 19.76 7.37 13.26
C ILE A 83 20.88 6.42 12.85
N TYR A 84 20.86 5.20 13.40
CA TYR A 84 21.68 4.10 12.90
C TYR A 84 20.86 3.31 11.89
N THR A 85 21.12 3.53 10.61
CA THR A 85 20.47 2.83 9.51
C THR A 85 21.08 1.44 9.34
N GLY A 86 20.32 0.39 9.64
CA GLY A 86 20.53 -0.94 9.07
C GLY A 86 19.71 -1.11 7.80
N ASP A 87 19.85 -2.25 7.11
CA ASP A 87 19.17 -2.49 5.82
C ASP A 87 17.64 -2.51 5.92
N ILE A 88 17.08 -2.84 7.10
CA ILE A 88 15.63 -3.07 7.30
C ILE A 88 15.04 -2.18 8.39
N TYR A 89 15.84 -1.81 9.41
CA TYR A 89 15.39 -1.04 10.56
C TYR A 89 16.30 0.15 10.85
N GLN A 90 15.69 1.23 11.34
CA GLN A 90 16.31 2.42 11.90
C GLN A 90 16.08 2.43 13.41
N ASN A 91 17.16 2.59 14.17
CA ASN A 91 17.06 2.77 15.61
C ASN A 91 16.79 4.24 15.93
N HIS A 92 15.66 4.52 16.56
CA HIS A 92 15.29 5.85 17.04
C HIS A 92 15.59 5.94 18.53
N ILE A 93 16.67 6.65 18.89
CA ILE A 93 17.09 6.89 20.27
C ILE A 93 16.70 8.32 20.66
N SER A 94 16.06 8.51 21.80
CA SER A 94 15.83 9.84 22.38
C SER A 94 16.14 9.86 23.87
N LEU A 95 16.81 10.92 24.33
CA LEU A 95 17.22 11.09 25.72
C LEU A 95 16.50 12.29 26.35
N PHE A 96 15.91 12.09 27.53
CA PHE A 96 15.11 13.13 28.19
C PHE A 96 15.35 13.20 29.69
N TYR A 97 15.13 14.39 30.24
CA TYR A 97 14.85 14.57 31.66
C TYR A 97 13.33 14.63 31.89
N LEU A 98 12.79 13.82 32.81
CA LEU A 98 11.36 13.80 33.11
C LEU A 98 11.08 14.11 34.58
N ARG A 99 10.47 15.27 34.80
CA ARG A 99 10.12 15.77 36.14
C ARG A 99 9.05 14.91 36.82
N PRO A 100 8.90 15.03 38.15
CA PRO A 100 7.81 14.40 38.89
C PRO A 100 6.44 14.88 38.40
N TYR A 101 5.46 13.98 38.31
CA TYR A 101 4.07 14.30 37.94
C TYR A 101 3.94 15.10 36.64
N ARG A 102 4.85 14.89 35.68
CA ARG A 102 4.81 15.55 34.38
C ARG A 102 4.56 14.56 33.25
N ARG A 103 3.89 15.09 32.23
CA ARG A 103 3.62 14.44 30.96
C ARG A 103 4.30 15.24 29.86
N ILE A 104 5.01 14.55 29.00
CA ILE A 104 5.61 15.09 27.77
C ILE A 104 4.81 14.55 26.60
N LYS A 105 4.42 15.43 25.68
CA LYS A 105 3.81 15.08 24.40
C LYS A 105 4.73 15.60 23.30
N ARG A 106 5.15 14.72 22.38
CA ARG A 106 5.99 15.06 21.23
C ARG A 106 5.27 14.72 19.95
N HIS A 107 5.51 15.54 18.96
CA HIS A 107 4.95 15.43 17.62
C HIS A 107 6.13 15.23 16.67
N HIS A 108 6.13 14.12 15.95
CA HIS A 108 7.15 13.77 14.97
C HIS A 108 6.51 13.77 13.60
N GLN A 109 7.08 14.53 12.67
CA GLN A 109 6.71 14.45 11.26
C GLN A 109 7.46 13.28 10.64
N VAL A 110 6.70 12.34 10.07
CA VAL A 110 7.22 11.11 9.47
C VAL A 110 6.82 11.11 8.01
N MET A 111 7.81 11.15 7.12
CA MET A 111 7.60 11.02 5.68
C MET A 111 7.54 9.53 5.30
N CYS A 112 6.47 9.15 4.62
CA CYS A 112 6.24 7.79 4.16
C CYS A 112 6.92 7.60 2.80
N ALA A 113 8.19 7.18 2.80
CA ALA A 113 9.01 7.14 1.59
C ALA A 113 8.75 5.93 0.68
N ARG A 114 8.12 4.87 1.22
CA ARG A 114 7.76 3.66 0.47
C ARG A 114 6.39 3.16 0.93
N ARG A 115 5.65 2.53 0.02
CA ARG A 115 4.41 1.81 0.33
C ARG A 115 4.69 0.57 1.20
N GLY A 116 3.71 0.16 1.99
CA GLY A 116 3.88 -0.97 2.90
C GLY A 116 2.94 -0.95 4.10
N LEU A 117 2.89 -2.07 4.82
CA LEU A 117 2.35 -2.13 6.18
C LEU A 117 3.48 -1.94 7.19
N PHE A 118 3.44 -0.84 7.91
CA PHE A 118 4.45 -0.49 8.90
C PHE A 118 3.99 -0.81 10.31
N ARG A 119 4.76 -1.61 11.05
CA ARG A 119 4.44 -2.02 12.42
C ARG A 119 5.48 -1.54 13.42
N LEU A 120 4.99 -0.99 14.53
CA LEU A 120 5.81 -0.71 15.71
C LEU A 120 5.26 -1.49 16.90
N ASP A 121 5.92 -2.62 17.20
CA ASP A 121 5.45 -3.58 18.21
C ASP A 121 5.89 -3.26 19.63
N SER A 122 6.93 -2.45 19.80
CA SER A 122 7.42 -2.08 21.13
C SER A 122 8.37 -0.90 21.12
N ALA A 123 8.49 -0.26 22.28
CA ALA A 123 9.61 0.61 22.57
C ALA A 123 10.22 0.26 23.92
N THR A 124 11.53 0.41 24.03
CA THR A 124 12.28 0.17 25.27
C THR A 124 12.57 1.51 25.91
N LEU A 125 12.10 1.68 27.14
CA LEU A 125 12.48 2.82 27.98
C LEU A 125 13.52 2.36 28.99
N THR A 126 14.63 3.09 29.06
CA THR A 126 15.74 2.84 29.96
C THR A 126 15.97 4.09 30.81
N THR A 127 16.00 3.92 32.13
CA THR A 127 16.28 5.01 33.09
C THR A 127 17.02 4.46 34.29
N GLY A 128 17.66 5.33 35.06
CA GLY A 128 18.49 4.92 36.18
C GLY A 128 18.74 6.06 37.15
N ASP A 129 19.66 5.83 38.08
CA ASP A 129 20.07 6.86 39.01
C ASP A 129 20.88 7.97 38.31
N PRO A 130 21.01 9.16 38.93
CA PRO A 130 21.70 10.29 38.33
C PRO A 130 23.17 10.06 38.02
N LEU A 131 23.83 9.11 38.71
CA LEU A 131 25.24 8.78 38.50
C LEU A 131 25.42 7.65 37.46
N GLY A 132 24.32 7.06 36.97
CA GLY A 132 24.34 5.98 35.98
C GLY A 132 24.87 4.65 36.52
N LEU A 133 24.92 4.46 37.84
CA LEU A 133 25.46 3.24 38.47
C LEU A 133 24.54 2.03 38.27
N ILE A 134 23.24 2.28 38.23
CA ILE A 134 22.18 1.30 38.02
C ILE A 134 21.23 1.85 36.96
N SER A 135 20.98 1.04 35.94
CA SER A 135 19.92 1.26 34.97
C SER A 135 18.87 0.16 35.05
N ARG A 136 17.66 0.52 34.66
CA ARG A 136 16.55 -0.39 34.40
C ARG A 136 16.07 -0.12 32.99
N ALA A 137 15.78 -1.19 32.26
CA ALA A 137 15.09 -1.14 30.99
C ALA A 137 13.72 -1.80 31.15
N HIS A 138 12.70 -1.23 30.53
CA HIS A 138 11.38 -1.83 30.43
C HIS A 138 10.89 -1.71 28.99
N LYS A 139 10.49 -2.86 28.42
CA LYS A 139 9.92 -2.94 27.08
C LYS A 139 8.42 -2.73 27.18
N PHE A 140 7.95 -1.61 26.64
CA PHE A 140 6.53 -1.31 26.53
C PHE A 140 6.01 -1.91 25.22
N PRO A 141 5.03 -2.84 25.29
CA PRO A 141 4.37 -3.33 24.08
C PRO A 141 3.58 -2.19 23.43
N LEU A 142 3.67 -2.13 22.12
CA LEU A 142 2.96 -1.21 21.24
C LEU A 142 2.21 -2.05 20.20
N HIS A 143 1.07 -1.55 19.75
CA HIS A 143 0.28 -2.18 18.69
C HIS A 143 -0.08 -1.12 17.66
N LEU A 144 0.95 -0.47 17.10
CA LEU A 144 0.76 0.54 16.07
C LEU A 144 0.95 -0.09 14.71
N GLU A 145 0.00 0.19 13.83
CA GLU A 145 0.08 -0.11 12.42
C GLU A 145 -0.15 1.18 11.63
N LEU A 146 0.61 1.36 10.55
CA LEU A 146 0.40 2.43 9.58
C LEU A 146 0.43 1.79 8.19
N LEU A 147 -0.66 1.97 7.45
CA LEU A 147 -0.77 1.50 6.09
C LEU A 147 -0.36 2.62 5.13
N VAL A 148 0.65 2.38 4.31
CA VAL A 148 1.08 3.33 3.28
C VAL A 148 0.69 2.77 1.92
N TYR A 149 -0.29 3.39 1.29
CA TYR A 149 -0.74 3.08 -0.06
C TYR A 149 0.32 3.45 -1.09
N PRO A 150 0.40 2.74 -2.23
CA PRO A 150 1.25 3.17 -3.33
C PRO A 150 0.82 4.54 -3.85
N GLN A 151 1.79 5.33 -4.30
CA GLN A 151 1.51 6.63 -4.88
C GLN A 151 0.65 6.50 -6.15
N ILE A 152 -0.39 7.33 -6.26
CA ILE A 152 -1.15 7.50 -7.50
C ILE A 152 -0.39 8.47 -8.39
N LEU A 153 -0.05 8.04 -9.60
CA LEU A 153 0.70 8.84 -10.57
C LEU A 153 -0.25 9.63 -11.47
N ALA A 154 0.29 10.64 -12.16
CA ALA A 154 -0.47 11.28 -13.22
C ALA A 154 -0.60 10.32 -14.42
N LEU A 155 -1.74 10.35 -15.13
CA LEU A 155 -1.98 9.46 -16.27
C LEU A 155 -0.93 9.62 -17.39
N GLN A 156 -0.28 10.78 -17.50
CA GLN A 156 0.81 11.05 -18.44
C GLN A 156 2.08 10.25 -18.14
N GLU A 157 2.24 9.78 -16.90
CA GLU A 157 3.41 9.00 -16.46
C GLU A 157 3.25 7.51 -16.78
N LEU A 158 2.04 7.04 -17.12
CA LEU A 158 1.81 5.67 -17.54
C LEU A 158 2.40 5.45 -18.95
N PRO A 159 3.08 4.32 -19.22
CA PRO A 159 3.62 3.98 -20.54
C PRO A 159 2.51 3.46 -21.46
N LEU A 160 1.38 4.17 -21.54
CA LEU A 160 0.26 3.86 -22.41
C LEU A 160 0.48 4.54 -23.77
N PRO A 161 0.20 3.86 -24.89
CA PRO A 161 0.13 4.52 -26.18
C PRO A 161 -1.00 5.56 -26.16
N ASN A 162 -0.61 6.84 -26.03
CA ASN A 162 -1.38 8.05 -26.35
C ASN A 162 -2.83 8.11 -25.82
N HIS A 163 -3.06 8.44 -24.54
CA HIS A 163 -4.30 8.99 -23.90
C HIS A 163 -5.70 8.42 -24.23
N SER A 164 -5.85 7.54 -25.21
CA SER A 164 -7.09 7.04 -25.73
C SER A 164 -7.46 5.76 -25.00
N TRP A 165 -6.49 4.96 -24.56
CA TRP A 165 -6.70 3.56 -24.15
C TRP A 165 -7.68 3.32 -23.01
N ILE A 166 -7.72 4.17 -21.98
CA ILE A 166 -8.72 4.00 -20.91
C ILE A 166 -10.11 4.50 -21.36
N GLY A 167 -10.14 5.50 -22.25
CA GLY A 167 -11.36 5.89 -22.97
C GLY A 167 -11.73 4.92 -24.10
N GLU A 168 -10.80 4.16 -24.63
CA GLU A 168 -10.94 3.18 -25.72
C GLU A 168 -11.21 1.78 -25.19
N LEU A 169 -10.82 1.42 -23.96
CA LEU A 169 -11.36 0.25 -23.25
C LEU A 169 -12.85 0.48 -22.98
N ALA A 170 -13.22 1.71 -22.63
CA ALA A 170 -14.61 2.11 -22.66
C ALA A 170 -15.15 2.00 -24.11
N VAL A 171 -14.54 2.65 -25.11
CA VAL A 171 -15.12 2.84 -26.48
C VAL A 171 -15.01 1.64 -27.46
N GLN A 172 -14.00 0.77 -27.39
CA GLN A 172 -13.76 -0.33 -28.36
C GLN A 172 -14.79 -1.45 -28.24
N ARG A 173 -15.46 -1.60 -27.09
CA ARG A 173 -16.57 -2.53 -26.93
C ARG A 173 -17.95 -1.88 -27.11
N TRP A 174 -18.03 -0.59 -27.49
CA TRP A 174 -19.29 0.07 -27.93
C TRP A 174 -19.78 -0.44 -29.31
N ILE A 175 -19.42 -1.65 -29.70
CA ILE A 175 -19.68 -2.21 -31.03
C ILE A 175 -20.75 -3.31 -31.01
N VAL A 176 -21.13 -3.83 -29.84
CA VAL A 176 -22.23 -4.81 -29.74
C VAL A 176 -23.48 -4.13 -29.18
N GLU A 177 -24.35 -3.70 -30.09
CA GLU A 177 -25.68 -3.17 -29.75
C GLU A 177 -26.52 -4.23 -29.00
N ASP A 178 -27.02 -3.91 -27.81
CA ASP A 178 -27.95 -4.79 -27.09
C ASP A 178 -29.30 -4.82 -27.82
N PRO A 179 -29.83 -6.00 -28.22
CA PRO A 179 -31.12 -6.09 -28.89
C PRO A 179 -32.31 -5.55 -28.09
N PHE A 180 -32.19 -5.49 -26.75
CA PHE A 180 -33.25 -5.24 -25.79
C PHE A 180 -33.18 -3.85 -25.15
N LEU A 181 -31.99 -3.25 -25.04
CA LEU A 181 -31.84 -1.90 -24.49
C LEU A 181 -32.07 -0.84 -25.58
N THR A 182 -33.16 -0.08 -25.46
CA THR A 182 -33.53 0.96 -26.45
C THR A 182 -33.33 2.35 -25.85
N SER A 183 -32.28 3.04 -26.27
CA SER A 183 -31.91 4.40 -25.83
C SER A 183 -32.76 5.50 -26.50
N GLY A 184 -33.31 5.22 -27.68
CA GLY A 184 -34.14 6.18 -28.41
C GLY A 184 -34.50 5.74 -29.82
N ILE A 185 -34.77 6.70 -30.69
CA ILE A 185 -35.13 6.48 -32.09
C ILE A 185 -34.24 7.37 -32.96
N ARG A 186 -33.73 6.84 -34.07
CA ARG A 186 -32.97 7.59 -35.07
C ARG A 186 -33.45 7.27 -36.48
N GLU A 187 -33.14 8.14 -37.42
CA GLU A 187 -33.43 7.91 -38.83
C GLU A 187 -32.61 6.74 -39.39
N TYR A 188 -33.27 5.93 -40.23
CA TYR A 188 -32.67 4.78 -40.89
C TYR A 188 -31.53 5.20 -41.82
N ARG A 189 -30.40 4.51 -41.73
CA ARG A 189 -29.27 4.68 -42.64
C ARG A 189 -29.04 3.40 -43.45
N PRO A 190 -28.57 3.52 -44.70
CA PRO A 190 -28.17 2.35 -45.49
C PRO A 190 -27.10 1.54 -44.74
N GLY A 191 -27.42 0.29 -44.39
CA GLY A 191 -26.58 -0.59 -43.56
C GLY A 191 -27.26 -1.07 -42.28
N ASP A 192 -28.34 -0.42 -41.85
CA ASP A 192 -29.11 -0.86 -40.68
C ASP A 192 -29.89 -2.16 -40.97
N ALA A 193 -29.86 -3.10 -40.03
CA ALA A 193 -30.59 -4.36 -40.16
C ALA A 193 -32.10 -4.12 -40.25
N MET A 194 -32.80 -4.77 -41.19
CA MET A 194 -34.26 -4.60 -41.33
C MET A 194 -35.05 -4.93 -40.05
N GLY A 195 -34.52 -5.80 -39.20
CA GLY A 195 -35.12 -6.14 -37.90
C GLY A 195 -35.07 -5.02 -36.85
N SER A 196 -34.28 -3.96 -37.06
CA SER A 196 -34.18 -2.82 -36.12
C SER A 196 -35.18 -1.68 -36.41
N ILE A 197 -35.96 -1.80 -37.49
CA ILE A 197 -36.94 -0.79 -37.91
C ILE A 197 -38.07 -0.68 -36.88
N ASN A 198 -38.30 0.55 -36.39
CA ASN A 198 -39.45 0.86 -35.56
C ASN A 198 -40.61 1.31 -36.45
N TRP A 199 -41.48 0.37 -36.81
CA TRP A 199 -42.65 0.62 -37.67
C TRP A 199 -43.62 1.64 -37.07
N LYS A 200 -43.76 1.66 -35.74
CA LYS A 200 -44.67 2.58 -35.04
C LYS A 200 -44.17 4.02 -35.10
N ALA A 201 -42.87 4.23 -34.93
CA ALA A 201 -42.24 5.55 -35.07
C ALA A 201 -42.27 6.01 -36.54
N THR A 202 -41.94 5.11 -37.47
CA THR A 202 -41.97 5.35 -38.91
C THR A 202 -43.35 5.80 -39.39
N ALA A 203 -44.43 5.16 -38.92
CA ALA A 203 -45.80 5.54 -39.25
C ALA A 203 -46.18 6.94 -38.74
N ARG A 204 -45.54 7.43 -37.66
CA ARG A 204 -45.83 8.74 -37.06
C ARG A 204 -45.03 9.88 -37.69
N THR A 205 -43.78 9.63 -38.08
CA THR A 205 -42.88 10.66 -38.65
C THR A 205 -42.88 10.69 -40.18
N GLY A 206 -43.36 9.65 -40.85
CA GLY A 206 -43.38 9.54 -42.31
C GLY A 206 -42.03 9.21 -42.95
N THR A 207 -40.96 9.11 -42.14
CA THR A 207 -39.61 8.71 -42.55
C THR A 207 -39.22 7.41 -41.83
N MET A 208 -38.41 6.54 -42.46
CA MET A 208 -37.99 5.28 -41.84
C MET A 208 -37.12 5.56 -40.60
N GLN A 209 -37.57 5.03 -39.47
CA GLN A 209 -36.91 5.16 -38.17
C GLN A 209 -36.49 3.78 -37.67
N VAL A 210 -35.32 3.73 -37.03
CA VAL A 210 -34.79 2.53 -36.35
C VAL A 210 -34.69 2.77 -34.85
N HIS A 211 -34.83 1.70 -34.07
CA HIS A 211 -34.51 1.74 -32.65
C HIS A 211 -33.03 2.08 -32.47
N LYS A 212 -32.74 3.18 -31.78
CA LYS A 212 -31.39 3.47 -31.30
C LYS A 212 -31.17 2.57 -30.08
N ARG A 213 -30.40 1.51 -30.26
CA ARG A 213 -30.02 0.59 -29.19
C ARG A 213 -28.93 1.21 -28.34
N ASP A 214 -29.00 0.99 -27.03
CA ASP A 214 -27.91 1.31 -26.10
C ASP A 214 -26.97 0.11 -25.96
N TYR A 215 -25.79 0.32 -25.38
CA TYR A 215 -24.80 -0.73 -25.15
C TYR A 215 -24.88 -1.23 -23.70
N THR A 216 -24.86 -2.55 -23.50
CA THR A 216 -24.92 -3.20 -22.18
C THR A 216 -23.68 -4.09 -21.98
N ALA A 217 -22.48 -3.53 -22.04
CA ALA A 217 -21.30 -4.25 -21.57
C ALA A 217 -21.05 -3.85 -20.11
N ASP A 218 -21.25 -4.78 -19.17
CA ASP A 218 -20.69 -4.65 -17.82
C ASP A 218 -19.17 -4.73 -17.99
N HIS A 219 -18.51 -3.57 -18.10
CA HIS A 219 -17.07 -3.50 -18.29
C HIS A 219 -16.36 -3.98 -17.02
N ARG A 220 -15.71 -5.13 -17.13
CA ARG A 220 -14.84 -5.70 -16.09
C ARG A 220 -13.40 -5.60 -16.53
N LEU A 221 -12.59 -4.92 -15.72
CA LEU A 221 -11.15 -4.85 -15.86
C LEU A 221 -10.50 -5.67 -14.76
N VAL A 222 -9.60 -6.59 -15.12
CA VAL A 222 -8.70 -7.24 -14.15
C VAL A 222 -7.29 -6.77 -14.41
N ILE A 223 -6.71 -6.12 -13.40
CA ILE A 223 -5.30 -5.70 -13.44
C ILE A 223 -4.44 -6.86 -12.99
N CYS A 224 -3.56 -7.34 -13.86
CA CYS A 224 -2.61 -8.41 -13.59
C CYS A 224 -1.22 -7.83 -13.36
N LEU A 225 -0.74 -7.82 -12.12
CA LEU A 225 0.63 -7.41 -11.84
C LEU A 225 1.56 -8.61 -11.79
N ASN A 226 2.53 -8.65 -12.71
CA ASN A 226 3.55 -9.68 -12.76
C ASN A 226 4.82 -9.25 -12.00
N LEU A 227 5.20 -10.03 -10.99
CA LEU A 227 6.45 -9.86 -10.25
C LEU A 227 7.68 -10.47 -10.96
N GLU A 228 7.49 -11.15 -12.10
CA GLU A 228 8.57 -11.78 -12.85
C GLU A 228 9.26 -10.80 -13.82
N ASP A 229 10.59 -10.79 -13.79
CA ASP A 229 11.43 -10.03 -14.73
C ASP A 229 11.85 -10.82 -15.97
N SER A 230 11.67 -12.14 -15.96
CA SER A 230 12.01 -13.04 -17.07
C SER A 230 11.32 -14.40 -16.93
N ASP A 231 11.18 -15.14 -18.04
CA ASP A 231 10.65 -16.52 -18.05
C ASP A 231 11.52 -17.51 -17.25
N THR A 232 12.80 -17.17 -17.07
CA THR A 232 13.78 -17.98 -16.33
C THR A 232 13.91 -17.58 -14.88
N MET A 233 13.17 -16.56 -14.43
CA MET A 233 13.22 -16.08 -13.06
C MET A 233 12.73 -17.17 -12.11
N TRP A 234 13.52 -17.42 -11.05
CA TRP A 234 13.15 -18.41 -10.04
C TRP A 234 12.38 -17.77 -8.88
N ARG A 235 13.04 -16.97 -8.04
CA ARG A 235 12.40 -16.47 -6.82
C ARG A 235 12.81 -15.05 -6.46
N ASN A 236 14.09 -14.72 -6.63
CA ASN A 236 14.58 -13.39 -6.29
C ASN A 236 14.26 -12.42 -7.42
N ILE A 237 13.62 -11.31 -7.07
CA ILE A 237 13.42 -10.18 -7.96
C ILE A 237 14.75 -9.45 -8.10
N ASN A 238 15.24 -9.33 -9.34
CA ASN A 238 16.51 -8.65 -9.60
C ASN A 238 16.36 -7.12 -9.52
N ASP A 239 15.21 -6.59 -9.94
CA ASP A 239 14.89 -5.17 -9.93
C ASP A 239 13.59 -4.88 -9.17
N PRO A 240 13.66 -4.75 -7.83
CA PRO A 240 12.47 -4.49 -7.02
C PRO A 240 11.87 -3.11 -7.27
N GLU A 241 12.67 -2.10 -7.63
CA GLU A 241 12.19 -0.74 -7.88
C GLU A 241 11.28 -0.69 -9.12
N ARG A 242 11.62 -1.47 -10.17
CA ARG A 242 10.76 -1.60 -11.36
C ARG A 242 9.41 -2.25 -11.01
N ILE A 243 9.40 -3.25 -10.14
CA ILE A 243 8.15 -3.84 -9.67
C ILE A 243 7.34 -2.87 -8.81
N GLU A 244 7.99 -2.08 -7.95
CA GLU A 244 7.31 -1.01 -7.19
C GLU A 244 6.67 0.04 -8.13
N LEU A 245 7.33 0.39 -9.23
CA LEU A 245 6.71 1.24 -10.27
C LEU A 245 5.47 0.58 -10.89
N GLY A 246 5.53 -0.73 -11.16
CA GLY A 246 4.36 -1.51 -11.60
C GLY A 246 3.19 -1.48 -10.61
N ILE A 247 3.47 -1.45 -9.31
CA ILE A 247 2.45 -1.33 -8.26
C ILE A 247 1.79 0.06 -8.29
N ARG A 248 2.58 1.12 -8.51
CA ARG A 248 2.04 2.48 -8.69
C ARG A 248 1.18 2.58 -9.96
N TYR A 249 1.58 1.92 -11.05
CA TYR A 249 0.76 1.81 -12.26
C TYR A 249 -0.55 1.09 -11.99
N ALA A 250 -0.53 -0.05 -11.30
CA ALA A 250 -1.73 -0.79 -10.92
C ALA A 250 -2.70 0.07 -10.09
N ALA A 251 -2.18 0.80 -9.10
CA ALA A 251 -2.98 1.71 -8.28
C ALA A 251 -3.61 2.84 -9.10
N THR A 252 -2.85 3.42 -10.02
CA THR A 252 -3.29 4.53 -10.89
C THR A 252 -4.37 4.07 -11.87
N VAL A 253 -4.19 2.90 -12.50
CA VAL A 253 -5.21 2.32 -13.38
C VAL A 253 -6.46 1.96 -12.59
N ALA A 254 -6.33 1.40 -11.39
CA ALA A 254 -7.47 1.08 -10.55
C ALA A 254 -8.29 2.32 -10.15
N ASP A 255 -7.63 3.41 -9.75
CA ASP A 255 -8.30 4.68 -9.45
C ASP A 255 -9.07 5.20 -10.67
N GLN A 256 -8.43 5.23 -11.83
CA GLN A 256 -9.06 5.74 -13.05
C GLN A 256 -10.22 4.86 -13.54
N ALA A 257 -10.07 3.53 -13.51
CA ALA A 257 -11.09 2.58 -13.95
C ALA A 257 -12.33 2.66 -13.05
N LEU A 258 -12.14 2.63 -11.73
CA LEU A 258 -13.25 2.73 -10.77
C LEU A 258 -13.95 4.09 -10.83
N ARG A 259 -13.21 5.19 -11.01
CA ARG A 259 -13.80 6.53 -11.26
C ARG A 259 -14.63 6.59 -12.53
N SER A 260 -14.29 5.77 -13.52
CA SER A 260 -15.01 5.66 -14.80
C SER A 260 -16.20 4.69 -14.73
N GLY A 261 -16.47 4.09 -13.56
CA GLY A 261 -17.57 3.15 -13.35
C GLY A 261 -17.28 1.73 -13.85
N ILE A 262 -16.01 1.39 -14.13
CA ILE A 262 -15.59 0.07 -14.59
C ILE A 262 -15.37 -0.83 -13.37
N GLU A 263 -16.01 -2.01 -13.35
CA GLU A 263 -15.77 -3.00 -12.30
C GLU A 263 -14.30 -3.45 -12.37
N THR A 264 -13.54 -3.22 -11.31
CA THR A 264 -12.09 -3.44 -11.34
C THR A 264 -11.66 -4.50 -10.34
N GLY A 265 -10.97 -5.53 -10.82
CA GLY A 265 -10.35 -6.59 -10.06
C GLY A 265 -8.83 -6.52 -10.13
N PHE A 266 -8.15 -7.37 -9.36
CA PHE A 266 -6.70 -7.42 -9.32
C PHE A 266 -6.20 -8.84 -9.08
N ILE A 267 -5.20 -9.24 -9.87
CA ILE A 267 -4.47 -10.49 -9.65
C ILE A 267 -2.97 -10.23 -9.62
N CYS A 268 -2.26 -10.97 -8.77
CA CYS A 268 -0.80 -10.91 -8.69
C CYS A 268 -0.22 -12.26 -8.28
N ASN A 269 0.93 -12.60 -8.86
CA ASN A 269 1.70 -13.80 -8.55
C ASN A 269 2.60 -13.65 -7.30
N GLY A 270 2.34 -12.64 -6.46
CA GLY A 270 2.93 -12.45 -5.13
C GLY A 270 2.09 -13.03 -3.99
N HIS A 271 2.33 -12.57 -2.77
CA HIS A 271 1.47 -12.85 -1.61
C HIS A 271 1.36 -11.62 -0.70
N LEU A 272 0.39 -11.63 0.22
CA LEU A 272 0.20 -10.55 1.18
C LEU A 272 0.98 -10.78 2.48
N ILE A 273 1.42 -9.69 3.09
CA ILE A 273 1.96 -9.72 4.46
C ILE A 273 0.88 -10.20 5.43
N ASP A 274 1.27 -11.12 6.32
CA ASP A 274 0.41 -11.86 7.25
C ASP A 274 -0.71 -12.70 6.60
N GLY A 275 -0.68 -12.83 5.28
CA GLY A 275 -1.57 -13.74 4.54
C GLY A 275 -0.95 -15.13 4.37
N PRO A 276 -1.75 -16.10 3.92
CA PRO A 276 -1.18 -17.35 3.40
C PRO A 276 -0.25 -17.03 2.22
N ARG A 277 0.79 -17.85 2.02
CA ARG A 277 1.71 -17.73 0.88
C ARG A 277 1.06 -18.24 -0.40
N GLN A 278 0.05 -17.52 -0.88
CA GLN A 278 -0.75 -17.82 -2.06
C GLN A 278 -0.82 -16.57 -2.95
N SER A 279 -1.06 -16.79 -4.25
CA SER A 279 -1.31 -15.72 -5.21
C SER A 279 -2.49 -14.85 -4.78
N VAL A 280 -2.41 -13.57 -5.09
CA VAL A 280 -3.45 -12.60 -4.76
C VAL A 280 -4.47 -12.59 -5.87
N ARG A 281 -5.76 -12.71 -5.51
CA ARG A 281 -6.89 -12.60 -6.42
C ARG A 281 -8.01 -11.80 -5.78
N ILE A 282 -8.48 -10.77 -6.48
CA ILE A 282 -9.62 -9.94 -6.12
C ILE A 282 -10.49 -9.84 -7.36
N GLY A 283 -11.72 -10.33 -7.25
CA GLY A 283 -12.68 -10.28 -8.35
C GLY A 283 -13.07 -8.84 -8.71
N PRO A 284 -13.49 -8.59 -9.96
CA PRO A 284 -14.03 -7.31 -10.37
C PRO A 284 -15.25 -6.90 -9.54
N SER A 285 -15.26 -5.63 -9.12
CA SER A 285 -16.40 -5.02 -8.42
C SER A 285 -16.36 -3.51 -8.63
N ALA A 286 -17.53 -2.87 -8.60
CA ALA A 286 -17.69 -1.41 -8.57
C ALA A 286 -18.19 -0.92 -7.19
N ALA A 287 -18.08 -1.75 -6.15
CA ALA A 287 -18.46 -1.36 -4.79
C ALA A 287 -17.63 -0.18 -4.28
N ALA A 288 -18.23 0.64 -3.40
CA ALA A 288 -17.61 1.88 -2.91
C ALA A 288 -16.29 1.65 -2.15
N ASP A 289 -16.12 0.48 -1.53
CA ASP A 289 -14.94 0.04 -0.79
C ASP A 289 -13.90 -0.68 -1.66
N GLN A 290 -14.20 -0.96 -2.94
CA GLN A 290 -13.31 -1.71 -3.82
C GLN A 290 -11.95 -1.01 -3.98
N PHE A 291 -11.95 0.32 -4.13
CA PHE A 291 -10.70 1.05 -4.29
C PHE A 291 -9.81 0.93 -3.05
N GLU A 292 -10.39 1.05 -1.86
CA GLU A 292 -9.67 0.89 -0.59
C GLU A 292 -9.14 -0.54 -0.42
N LEU A 293 -9.92 -1.55 -0.81
CA LEU A 293 -9.50 -2.95 -0.82
C LEU A 293 -8.29 -3.17 -1.75
N LEU A 294 -8.34 -2.62 -2.97
CA LEU A 294 -7.24 -2.71 -3.93
C LEU A 294 -5.98 -2.01 -3.40
N LEU A 295 -6.10 -0.78 -2.89
CA LEU A 295 -4.96 -0.04 -2.32
C LEU A 295 -4.38 -0.75 -1.10
N THR A 296 -5.21 -1.29 -0.22
CA THR A 296 -4.78 -2.06 0.96
C THR A 296 -4.02 -3.32 0.54
N THR A 297 -4.52 -4.00 -0.49
CA THR A 297 -3.88 -5.20 -1.06
C THR A 297 -2.53 -4.84 -1.67
N LEU A 298 -2.48 -3.78 -2.49
CA LEU A 298 -1.25 -3.27 -3.09
C LEU A 298 -0.26 -2.81 -2.03
N ALA A 299 -0.68 -2.17 -0.94
CA ALA A 299 0.19 -1.79 0.17
C ALA A 299 0.76 -3.01 0.93
N ARG A 300 -0.02 -4.08 1.04
CA ARG A 300 0.36 -5.32 1.75
C ARG A 300 1.12 -6.33 0.91
N LEU A 301 1.28 -6.07 -0.39
CA LEU A 301 1.92 -6.99 -1.31
C LEU A 301 3.41 -7.17 -0.98
N VAL A 302 3.83 -8.41 -0.76
CA VAL A 302 5.23 -8.80 -0.59
C VAL A 302 5.80 -9.15 -1.96
N LEU A 303 6.95 -8.55 -2.28
CA LEU A 303 7.72 -8.80 -3.49
C LEU A 303 8.44 -10.15 -3.42
N ASP A 304 7.66 -11.24 -3.42
CA ASP A 304 8.16 -12.61 -3.38
C ASP A 304 7.15 -13.51 -4.11
N ARG A 305 7.65 -14.09 -5.20
CA ARG A 305 6.84 -14.88 -6.13
C ARG A 305 6.34 -16.16 -5.49
N THR A 306 5.04 -16.42 -5.61
CA THR A 306 4.41 -17.67 -5.15
C THR A 306 4.23 -18.68 -6.27
N VAL A 307 3.79 -18.22 -7.44
CA VAL A 307 3.51 -19.03 -8.64
C VAL A 307 4.01 -18.28 -9.87
N SER A 308 4.14 -18.95 -11.02
CA SER A 308 4.44 -18.24 -12.26
C SER A 308 3.20 -17.50 -12.77
N MET A 309 3.39 -16.35 -13.42
CA MET A 309 2.25 -15.62 -13.99
C MET A 309 1.50 -16.43 -15.07
N PRO A 310 2.18 -17.18 -15.97
CA PRO A 310 1.48 -18.03 -16.95
C PRO A 310 0.54 -19.05 -16.28
N THR A 311 1.01 -19.72 -15.23
CA THR A 311 0.18 -20.70 -14.48
C THR A 311 -0.97 -20.02 -13.75
N LEU A 312 -0.74 -18.83 -13.18
CA LEU A 312 -1.81 -18.04 -12.57
C LEU A 312 -2.91 -17.67 -13.58
N LEU A 313 -2.54 -17.25 -14.80
CA LEU A 313 -3.51 -16.95 -15.86
C LEU A 313 -4.27 -18.20 -16.33
N GLU A 314 -3.61 -19.36 -16.41
CA GLU A 314 -4.25 -20.65 -16.72
C GLU A 314 -5.26 -21.07 -15.63
N GLU A 315 -4.97 -20.80 -14.36
CA GLU A 315 -5.92 -21.05 -13.26
C GLU A 315 -7.14 -20.12 -13.37
N VAL A 316 -6.93 -18.82 -13.61
CA VAL A 316 -8.01 -17.83 -13.81
C VAL A 316 -8.90 -18.19 -15.00
N LEU A 317 -8.31 -18.66 -16.10
CA LEU A 317 -9.01 -19.18 -17.29
C LEU A 317 -10.06 -20.25 -16.96
N SER A 318 -9.86 -21.02 -15.88
CA SER A 318 -10.75 -22.11 -15.48
C SER A 318 -11.89 -21.67 -14.56
N GLU A 319 -11.74 -20.53 -13.88
CA GLU A 319 -12.62 -20.09 -12.78
C GLU A 319 -13.47 -18.87 -13.13
N GLU A 320 -12.98 -17.96 -13.98
CA GLU A 320 -13.64 -16.66 -14.25
C GLU A 320 -14.54 -16.66 -15.49
N PRO A 321 -15.60 -15.82 -15.50
CA PRO A 321 -16.52 -15.71 -16.63
C PRO A 321 -15.84 -15.14 -17.88
N VAL A 322 -16.38 -15.53 -19.04
CA VAL A 322 -16.08 -14.91 -20.33
C VAL A 322 -16.59 -13.45 -20.30
N ASP A 323 -15.86 -12.54 -20.96
CA ASP A 323 -16.16 -11.10 -21.09
C ASP A 323 -15.48 -10.16 -20.08
N THR A 324 -14.23 -10.47 -19.70
CA THR A 324 -13.39 -9.62 -18.85
C THR A 324 -12.18 -9.12 -19.64
N ASP A 325 -11.82 -7.85 -19.48
CA ASP A 325 -10.61 -7.26 -20.06
C ASP A 325 -9.46 -7.36 -19.06
N TYR A 326 -8.32 -7.90 -19.48
CA TYR A 326 -7.15 -8.09 -18.65
C TYR A 326 -6.06 -7.09 -19.04
N LEU A 327 -5.53 -6.35 -18.07
CA LEU A 327 -4.35 -5.50 -18.24
C LEU A 327 -3.16 -6.13 -17.53
N LEU A 328 -2.20 -6.64 -18.29
CA LEU A 328 -0.98 -7.24 -17.76
C LEU A 328 0.15 -6.22 -17.65
N ILE A 329 0.45 -5.84 -16.41
CA ILE A 329 1.57 -4.98 -16.03
C ILE A 329 2.77 -5.87 -15.74
N THR A 330 3.81 -5.81 -16.57
CA THR A 330 4.94 -6.75 -16.53
C THR A 330 6.26 -6.11 -16.95
N CYS A 331 7.37 -6.65 -16.46
CA CYS A 331 8.72 -6.26 -16.87
C CYS A 331 9.17 -6.95 -18.17
N HIS A 332 8.50 -8.02 -18.58
CA HIS A 332 8.92 -8.85 -19.71
C HIS A 332 7.74 -9.47 -20.48
N GLN A 333 8.00 -9.84 -21.73
CA GLN A 333 7.08 -10.56 -22.64
C GLN A 333 7.70 -11.88 -23.08
N GLY A 334 7.77 -12.82 -22.14
CA GLY A 334 8.29 -14.17 -22.40
C GLY A 334 7.34 -15.02 -23.26
N GLU A 335 7.86 -16.04 -23.93
CA GLU A 335 7.06 -16.89 -24.82
C GLU A 335 5.96 -17.64 -24.05
N LYS A 336 6.25 -18.07 -22.82
CA LYS A 336 5.26 -18.76 -21.98
C LYS A 336 4.14 -17.84 -21.54
N LEU A 337 4.49 -16.62 -21.12
CA LEU A 337 3.53 -15.61 -20.71
C LEU A 337 2.63 -15.16 -21.87
N SER A 338 3.22 -14.94 -23.04
CA SER A 338 2.47 -14.60 -24.26
C SER A 338 1.50 -15.71 -24.66
N LYS A 339 1.91 -16.99 -24.57
CA LYS A 339 1.01 -18.12 -24.84
C LYS A 339 -0.18 -18.19 -23.88
N ALA A 340 0.03 -17.90 -22.58
CA ALA A 340 -1.05 -17.89 -21.61
C ALA A 340 -2.02 -16.71 -21.85
N ALA A 341 -1.49 -15.54 -22.16
CA ALA A 341 -2.27 -14.36 -22.56
C ALA A 341 -3.10 -14.61 -23.83
N ASP A 342 -2.52 -15.26 -24.85
CA ASP A 342 -3.23 -15.63 -26.08
C ASP A 342 -4.39 -16.59 -25.83
N GLN A 343 -4.28 -17.47 -24.82
CA GLN A 343 -5.37 -18.37 -24.45
C GLN A 343 -6.57 -17.62 -23.85
N LEU A 344 -6.32 -16.58 -23.04
CA LEU A 344 -7.35 -15.67 -22.54
C LEU A 344 -8.03 -14.94 -23.70
N LEU A 345 -7.25 -14.39 -24.64
CA LEU A 345 -7.78 -13.70 -25.82
C LEU A 345 -8.68 -14.62 -26.66
N ARG A 346 -8.26 -15.88 -26.89
CA ARG A 346 -9.03 -16.87 -27.65
C ARG A 346 -10.36 -17.26 -27.00
N ARG A 347 -10.52 -17.06 -25.69
CA ARG A 347 -11.78 -17.29 -24.98
C ARG A 347 -12.77 -16.12 -25.07
N GLY A 348 -12.40 -15.02 -25.74
CA GLY A 348 -13.25 -13.84 -25.90
C GLY A 348 -13.01 -12.73 -24.87
N ASN A 349 -11.96 -12.85 -24.05
CA ASN A 349 -11.52 -11.81 -23.12
C ASN A 349 -10.63 -10.79 -23.83
N GLY A 350 -10.65 -9.52 -23.42
CA GLY A 350 -9.66 -8.55 -23.86
C GLY A 350 -8.33 -8.77 -23.14
N MET A 351 -7.21 -8.48 -23.81
CA MET A 351 -5.88 -8.65 -23.24
C MET A 351 -4.96 -7.54 -23.71
N GLU A 352 -4.44 -6.75 -22.78
CA GLU A 352 -3.44 -5.71 -23.05
C GLU A 352 -2.20 -5.87 -22.20
N TRP A 353 -1.11 -5.31 -22.70
CA TRP A 353 0.19 -5.29 -22.06
C TRP A 353 0.59 -3.86 -21.70
N MET A 354 0.97 -3.66 -20.44
CA MET A 354 1.68 -2.47 -19.99
C MET A 354 3.08 -2.88 -19.58
N ILE A 355 4.06 -2.52 -20.40
CA ILE A 355 5.46 -2.82 -20.12
C ILE A 355 6.03 -1.77 -19.18
N ILE A 356 6.49 -2.23 -18.02
CA ILE A 356 7.17 -1.37 -17.07
C ILE A 356 8.54 -1.02 -17.67
N PRO A 357 8.90 0.26 -17.88
CA PRO A 357 10.19 0.62 -18.45
C PRO A 357 11.34 0.22 -17.51
N GLU A 358 12.54 0.04 -18.06
CA GLU A 358 13.75 -0.08 -17.24
C GLU A 358 14.03 1.25 -16.54
N ILE A 359 14.34 1.20 -15.24
CA ILE A 359 14.70 2.39 -14.49
C ILE A 359 16.21 2.59 -14.67
N GLU A 360 16.61 3.67 -15.36
CA GLU A 360 18.02 4.05 -15.38
C GLU A 360 18.45 4.40 -13.94
N PRO A 361 19.56 3.83 -13.44
CA PRO A 361 20.06 4.20 -12.13
C PRO A 361 20.41 5.69 -12.15
N VAL A 362 19.73 6.47 -11.30
CA VAL A 362 20.10 7.87 -11.04
C VAL A 362 21.44 7.83 -10.30
N PHE A 363 22.53 8.08 -11.03
CA PHE A 363 23.90 8.14 -10.50
C PHE A 363 24.16 9.38 -9.65
#